data_AF-A0A6M0C7I7-F1
#
_entry.id   AF-A0A6M0C7I7-F1
#
_cell.length_a   1.000
_cell.length_b   1.000
_cell.length_c   1.000
_cell.angle_alpha   90.00
_cell.angle_beta   90.00
_cell.angle_gamma   90.00
#
_symmetry.space_group_name_H-M   'P 1'
#
loop_
_entity.id
_entity.type
_entity.pdbx_description
1 polymer ?
#
loop_
_entity_poly.entity_id
_entity_poly.type
_entity_poly.pdbx_seq_one_letter_code
_entity_poly.pdbx_strand_id
1 'polypeptide(L)'
;MPDTLTKLTYQTFQQGKSAFALGHKTISTRLQNLIIPTPKQEEKNDNLTPEIIAKIQQRMQELLDRDWEDSERGVYPVEILFDNPWLDFFSYYPAICLDNFSVWERMQKRKYHVFSSDIDTKDYPRYYLQNFHYQTDGYLSEMSANLYDLQVELLFNGTADGMRRRILKPLKEGFSELLSNEKKLRVLDIACGTGRTLKFIRATLPKASLYGIDLSPAYLRKANELLSETRGELPQLI
;
A
#
# COMPACT_ATOMS: atom_id res chain seq x y z
N MET A 1 22.38 15.37 7.94
CA MET A 1 22.31 13.90 7.89
C MET A 1 21.48 13.45 9.09
N PRO A 2 20.57 12.49 8.93
CA PRO A 2 19.86 11.91 10.07
C PRO A 2 20.86 11.25 11.03
N ASP A 3 20.64 11.37 12.33
CA ASP A 3 21.55 10.78 13.33
C ASP A 3 21.27 9.28 13.55
N THR A 4 22.20 8.60 14.24
CA THR A 4 22.11 7.17 14.56
C THR A 4 20.83 6.81 15.32
N LEU A 5 20.33 7.71 16.16
CA LEU A 5 19.10 7.49 16.91
C LEU A 5 17.90 7.43 15.97
N THR A 6 17.82 8.35 15.00
CA THR A 6 16.77 8.37 13.97
C THR A 6 16.76 7.07 13.14
N LYS A 7 17.94 6.55 12.79
CA LYS A 7 18.06 5.25 12.09
C LYS A 7 17.51 4.10 12.93
N LEU A 8 17.91 4.05 14.21
CA LEU A 8 17.45 3.03 15.13
C LEU A 8 15.93 3.11 15.33
N THR A 9 15.37 4.32 15.43
CA THR A 9 13.93 4.54 15.51
C THR A 9 13.22 4.01 14.27
N TYR A 10 13.72 4.34 13.08
CA TYR A 10 13.17 3.84 11.82
C TYR A 10 13.19 2.30 11.78
N GLN A 11 14.33 1.67 12.04
CA GLN A 11 14.46 0.21 12.01
C GLN A 11 13.53 -0.47 13.03
N THR A 12 13.53 0.01 14.27
CA THR A 12 12.66 -0.50 15.34
C THR A 12 11.19 -0.40 14.94
N PHE A 13 10.81 0.72 14.35
CA PHE A 13 9.44 0.96 13.93
C PHE A 13 9.01 0.01 12.78
N GLN A 14 9.84 -0.16 11.76
CA GLN A 14 9.54 -1.06 10.63
C GLN A 14 9.49 -2.53 11.07
N GLN A 15 10.35 -2.94 12.01
CA GLN A 15 10.28 -4.26 12.63
C GLN A 15 8.98 -4.45 13.42
N GLY A 16 8.53 -3.41 14.13
CA GLY A 16 7.23 -3.40 14.81
C GLY A 16 6.06 -3.63 13.86
N LYS A 17 6.04 -2.93 12.71
CA LYS A 17 5.03 -3.17 11.66
C LYS A 17 5.07 -4.61 11.13
N SER A 18 6.26 -5.15 10.91
CA SER A 18 6.45 -6.53 10.45
C SER A 18 5.92 -7.55 11.45
N ALA A 19 6.24 -7.37 12.73
CA ALA A 19 5.74 -8.20 13.82
C ALA A 19 4.21 -8.12 13.95
N PHE A 20 3.64 -6.91 13.87
CA PHE A 20 2.19 -6.71 13.91
C PHE A 20 1.49 -7.42 12.75
N ALA A 21 1.98 -7.26 11.51
CA ALA A 21 1.41 -7.89 10.33
C ALA A 21 1.47 -9.43 10.39
N LEU A 22 2.59 -9.99 10.89
CA LEU A 22 2.72 -11.42 11.11
C LEU A 22 1.72 -11.92 12.17
N GLY A 23 1.57 -11.17 13.28
CA GLY A 23 0.59 -11.45 14.32
C GLY A 23 -0.83 -11.44 13.77
N HIS A 24 -1.22 -10.40 13.03
CA HIS A 24 -2.50 -10.27 12.36
C HIS A 24 -2.80 -11.49 11.48
N LYS A 25 -1.87 -11.86 10.58
CA LYS A 25 -2.03 -13.02 9.69
C LYS A 25 -2.18 -14.32 10.47
N THR A 26 -1.33 -14.54 11.47
CA THR A 26 -1.35 -15.76 12.29
C THR A 26 -2.69 -15.93 13.01
N ILE A 27 -3.20 -14.84 13.60
CA ILE A 27 -4.50 -14.84 14.28
C ILE A 27 -5.62 -15.04 13.26
N SER A 28 -5.61 -14.31 12.15
CA SER A 28 -6.60 -14.39 11.07
C SER A 28 -6.72 -15.82 10.52
N THR A 29 -5.60 -16.48 10.20
CA THR A 29 -5.58 -17.87 9.74
C THR A 29 -6.12 -18.84 10.78
N ARG A 30 -5.76 -18.67 12.06
CA ARG A 30 -6.27 -19.52 13.15
C ARG A 30 -7.79 -19.36 13.31
N LEU A 31 -8.30 -18.13 13.28
CA LEU A 31 -9.72 -17.85 13.36
C LEU A 31 -10.48 -18.40 12.16
N GLN A 32 -9.95 -18.21 10.96
CA GLN A 32 -10.51 -18.77 9.74
C GLN A 32 -10.69 -20.28 9.84
N ASN A 33 -9.65 -21.00 10.29
CA ASN A 33 -9.67 -22.45 10.44
C ASN A 33 -10.69 -22.94 11.49
N LEU A 34 -11.00 -22.12 12.51
CA LEU A 34 -12.02 -22.42 13.51
C LEU A 34 -13.45 -22.24 12.98
N ILE A 35 -13.67 -21.21 12.16
CA ILE A 35 -15.02 -20.80 11.73
C ILE A 35 -15.44 -21.54 10.48
N ILE A 36 -14.53 -21.63 9.51
CA ILE A 36 -14.78 -22.34 8.27
C ILE A 36 -13.71 -23.42 8.12
N PRO A 37 -13.91 -24.59 8.76
CA PRO A 37 -12.99 -25.72 8.65
C PRO A 37 -13.02 -26.21 7.21
N THR A 38 -12.11 -25.67 6.42
CA THR A 38 -11.91 -26.09 5.04
C THR A 38 -11.43 -27.54 5.11
N PRO A 39 -12.01 -28.51 4.37
CA PRO A 39 -11.40 -29.83 4.26
C PRO A 39 -9.97 -29.57 3.81
N LYS A 40 -8.97 -30.08 4.55
CA LYS A 40 -7.55 -29.88 4.27
C LYS A 40 -7.38 -29.86 2.75
N GLN A 41 -7.30 -28.67 2.15
CA GLN A 41 -6.57 -28.57 0.91
C GLN A 41 -5.24 -29.13 1.35
N GLU A 42 -4.88 -30.31 0.83
CA GLU A 42 -3.53 -30.84 0.98
C GLU A 42 -2.64 -29.63 0.84
N GLU A 43 -2.10 -29.17 1.97
CA GLU A 43 -1.29 -28.00 1.95
C GLU A 43 -0.13 -28.46 1.09
N LYS A 44 -0.09 -28.03 -0.18
CA LYS A 44 1.15 -28.00 -0.95
C LYS A 44 2.04 -26.93 -0.32
N ASN A 45 2.24 -26.99 0.99
CA ASN A 45 3.21 -26.27 1.80
C ASN A 45 4.52 -27.07 1.89
N ASP A 46 4.74 -28.02 0.99
CA ASP A 46 6.04 -28.70 0.85
C ASP A 46 7.18 -27.76 0.40
N ASN A 47 6.89 -26.47 0.14
CA ASN A 47 7.81 -25.55 -0.54
C ASN A 47 8.31 -24.36 0.29
N LEU A 48 7.90 -24.17 1.55
CA LEU A 48 8.44 -23.09 2.40
C LEU A 48 9.51 -23.63 3.34
N THR A 49 10.70 -23.87 2.79
CA THR A 49 11.85 -24.29 3.59
C THR A 49 12.32 -23.16 4.52
N PRO A 50 13.00 -23.47 5.64
CA PRO A 50 13.64 -22.46 6.48
C PRO A 50 14.57 -21.52 5.70
N GLU A 51 15.21 -22.02 4.64
CA GLU A 51 16.07 -21.23 3.75
C GLU A 51 15.28 -20.17 2.98
N ILE A 52 14.10 -20.51 2.43
CA ILE A 52 13.24 -19.56 1.72
C ILE A 52 12.72 -18.48 2.69
N ILE A 53 12.33 -18.87 3.90
CA ILE A 53 11.88 -17.93 4.93
C ILE A 53 13.01 -16.96 5.30
N ALA A 54 14.23 -17.49 5.54
CA ALA A 54 15.40 -16.67 5.81
C ALA A 54 15.70 -15.73 4.63
N LYS A 55 15.51 -16.19 3.39
CA LYS A 55 15.71 -15.35 2.20
C LYS A 55 14.70 -14.21 2.12
N ILE A 56 13.43 -14.46 2.44
CA ILE A 56 12.39 -13.42 2.48
C ILE A 56 12.75 -12.37 3.54
N GLN A 57 13.12 -12.81 4.75
CA GLN A 57 13.54 -11.92 5.84
C GLN A 57 14.76 -11.08 5.43
N GLN A 58 15.76 -11.70 4.79
CA GLN A 58 16.93 -11.00 4.25
C GLN A 58 16.51 -9.92 3.24
N ARG A 59 15.65 -10.25 2.27
CA ARG A 59 15.20 -9.29 1.24
C ARG A 59 14.38 -8.13 1.83
N MET A 60 13.57 -8.40 2.85
CA MET A 60 12.87 -7.34 3.58
C MET A 60 13.85 -6.42 4.30
N GLN A 61 14.88 -6.96 4.95
CA GLN A 61 15.90 -6.14 5.60
C GLN A 61 16.68 -5.31 4.57
N GLU A 62 17.12 -5.92 3.45
CA GLU A 62 17.79 -5.21 2.35
C GLU A 62 16.93 -4.08 1.77
N LEU A 63 15.61 -4.28 1.68
CA LEU A 63 14.67 -3.24 1.26
C LEU A 63 14.68 -2.05 2.23
N LEU A 64 14.55 -2.32 3.53
CA LEU A 64 14.49 -1.29 4.56
C LEU A 64 15.81 -0.53 4.68
N ASP A 65 16.94 -1.22 4.57
CA ASP A 65 18.27 -0.61 4.60
C ASP A 65 18.46 0.33 3.40
N ARG A 66 18.06 -0.09 2.19
CA ARG A 66 18.10 0.77 1.00
C ARG A 66 17.15 1.96 1.10
N ASP A 67 15.97 1.77 1.68
CA ASP A 67 15.00 2.86 1.91
C ASP A 67 15.57 3.92 2.85
N TRP A 68 16.27 3.49 3.91
CA TRP A 68 17.02 4.40 4.78
C TRP A 68 18.16 5.11 4.05
N GLU A 69 19.03 4.36 3.36
CA GLU A 69 20.20 4.91 2.65
C GLU A 69 19.82 5.97 1.62
N ASP A 70 18.75 5.75 0.87
CA ASP A 70 18.31 6.72 -0.13
C ASP A 70 17.79 8.01 0.53
N SER A 71 17.10 7.92 1.67
CA SER A 71 16.73 9.11 2.43
C SER A 71 17.95 9.83 3.02
N GLU A 72 18.90 9.07 3.58
CA GLU A 72 20.15 9.61 4.16
C GLU A 72 20.99 10.36 3.11
N ARG A 73 21.01 9.87 1.86
CA ARG A 73 21.66 10.52 0.72
C ARG A 73 20.84 11.69 0.14
N GLY A 74 19.68 12.00 0.71
CA GLY A 74 18.83 13.10 0.28
C GLY A 74 18.10 12.83 -1.03
N VAL A 75 17.86 11.58 -1.39
CA VAL A 75 16.96 11.25 -2.52
C VAL A 75 15.56 11.76 -2.18
N TYR A 76 15.07 11.46 -0.98
CA TYR A 76 13.80 11.97 -0.46
C TYR A 76 13.89 12.34 1.03
N PRO A 77 13.03 13.26 1.50
CA PRO A 77 12.99 13.68 2.90
C PRO A 77 12.88 12.49 3.89
N VAL A 78 13.49 12.62 5.06
CA VAL A 78 13.42 11.57 6.11
C VAL A 78 12.01 11.47 6.70
N GLU A 79 11.25 12.56 6.63
CA GLU A 79 9.89 12.68 7.14
C GLU A 79 8.94 11.65 6.51
N ILE A 80 9.12 11.33 5.22
CA ILE A 80 8.25 10.35 4.55
C ILE A 80 8.54 8.89 4.93
N LEU A 81 9.65 8.62 5.62
CA LEU A 81 9.90 7.30 6.23
C LEU A 81 8.99 7.05 7.45
N PHE A 82 8.52 8.14 8.07
CA PHE A 82 7.68 8.13 9.26
C PHE A 82 6.22 8.55 8.98
N ASP A 83 5.90 8.94 7.75
CA ASP A 83 4.53 9.21 7.29
C ASP A 83 3.73 7.91 7.30
N ASN A 84 3.06 7.61 8.41
CA ASN A 84 2.17 6.46 8.56
C ASN A 84 0.74 6.96 8.80
N PRO A 85 -0.27 6.42 8.10
CA PRO A 85 -1.65 6.90 8.20
C PRO A 85 -2.33 6.37 9.48
N TRP A 86 -1.90 6.88 10.65
CA TRP A 86 -2.36 6.38 11.95
C TRP A 86 -3.86 6.53 12.18
N LEU A 87 -4.44 7.64 11.71
CA LEU A 87 -5.88 7.84 11.81
C LEU A 87 -6.64 6.76 11.06
N ASP A 88 -6.21 6.43 9.84
CA ASP A 88 -6.79 5.32 9.07
C ASP A 88 -6.55 3.99 9.76
N PHE A 89 -5.34 3.76 10.29
CA PHE A 89 -5.03 2.53 11.02
C PHE A 89 -6.01 2.29 12.18
N PHE A 90 -6.17 3.26 13.08
CA PHE A 90 -7.05 3.10 14.24
C PHE A 90 -8.54 3.07 13.84
N SER A 91 -8.93 3.79 12.80
CA SER A 91 -10.33 3.84 12.34
C SER A 91 -10.76 2.57 11.61
N TYR A 92 -9.87 2.01 10.77
CA TYR A 92 -10.25 0.98 9.81
C TYR A 92 -9.65 -0.41 10.10
N TYR A 93 -8.66 -0.55 10.99
CA TYR A 93 -8.17 -1.87 11.38
C TYR A 93 -9.28 -2.80 11.94
N PRO A 94 -10.21 -2.33 12.80
CA PRO A 94 -11.35 -3.15 13.22
C PRO A 94 -12.24 -3.58 12.05
N ALA A 95 -12.45 -2.69 11.08
CA ALA A 95 -13.24 -2.99 9.89
C ALA A 95 -12.58 -4.07 9.01
N ILE A 96 -11.25 -4.07 8.87
CA ILE A 96 -10.53 -5.17 8.19
C ILE A 96 -10.78 -6.50 8.90
N CYS A 97 -10.66 -6.53 10.23
CA CYS A 97 -10.89 -7.75 11.00
C CYS A 97 -12.32 -8.29 10.82
N LEU A 98 -13.33 -7.41 10.71
CA LEU A 98 -14.71 -7.79 10.46
C LEU A 98 -14.98 -8.18 9.00
N ASP A 99 -14.33 -7.53 8.04
CA ASP A 99 -14.49 -7.85 6.62
C ASP A 99 -13.90 -9.23 6.27
N ASN A 100 -12.87 -9.67 7.00
CA ASN A 100 -12.26 -10.99 6.83
C ASN A 100 -13.27 -12.14 6.84
N PHE A 101 -14.32 -12.08 7.67
CA PHE A 101 -15.35 -13.12 7.71
C PHE A 101 -16.10 -13.24 6.37
N SER A 102 -16.49 -12.11 5.80
CA SER A 102 -17.15 -12.03 4.49
C SER A 102 -16.19 -12.44 3.36
N VAL A 103 -14.92 -12.04 3.45
CA VAL A 103 -13.85 -12.44 2.52
C VAL A 103 -13.69 -13.96 2.50
N TRP A 104 -13.62 -14.61 3.67
CA TRP A 104 -13.45 -16.06 3.77
C TRP A 104 -14.64 -16.82 3.17
N GLU A 105 -15.86 -16.35 3.42
CA GLU A 105 -17.07 -16.93 2.83
C GLU A 105 -17.05 -16.82 1.30
N ARG A 106 -16.71 -15.64 0.76
CA ARG A 106 -16.59 -15.42 -0.69
C ARG A 106 -15.49 -16.28 -1.29
N MET A 107 -14.35 -16.41 -0.61
CA MET A 107 -13.24 -17.24 -1.05
C MET A 107 -13.63 -18.71 -1.17
N GLN A 108 -14.32 -19.26 -0.16
CA GLN A 108 -14.81 -20.64 -0.24
C GLN A 108 -15.82 -20.85 -1.36
N LYS A 109 -16.72 -19.89 -1.55
CA LYS A 109 -17.73 -19.92 -2.62
C LYS A 109 -17.17 -19.52 -3.99
N ARG A 110 -15.87 -19.19 -4.08
CA ARG A 110 -15.20 -18.65 -5.29
C ARG A 110 -15.99 -17.52 -5.95
N LYS A 111 -16.51 -16.60 -5.13
CA LYS A 111 -17.28 -15.44 -5.58
C LYS A 111 -16.37 -14.22 -5.72
N TYR A 112 -16.00 -13.88 -6.95
CA TYR A 112 -15.04 -12.81 -7.28
C TYR A 112 -15.59 -11.74 -8.23
N HIS A 113 -16.92 -11.67 -8.41
CA HIS A 113 -17.63 -10.60 -9.14
C HIS A 113 -18.92 -10.26 -8.38
N VAL A 114 -18.78 -9.82 -7.13
CA VAL A 114 -19.89 -9.46 -6.24
C VAL A 114 -19.68 -8.04 -5.77
N PHE A 115 -20.71 -7.23 -5.94
CA PHE A 115 -20.75 -5.83 -5.55
C PHE A 115 -22.06 -5.57 -4.82
N SER A 116 -22.05 -4.62 -3.89
CA SER A 116 -23.25 -4.07 -3.28
C SER A 116 -24.16 -3.45 -4.38
N SER A 117 -25.47 -3.49 -4.17
CA SER A 117 -26.46 -3.13 -5.19
C SER A 117 -26.42 -1.67 -5.63
N ASP A 118 -25.85 -0.81 -4.79
CA ASP A 118 -25.66 0.62 -4.98
C ASP A 118 -24.41 0.97 -5.81
N ILE A 119 -23.56 -0.01 -6.14
CA ILE A 119 -22.37 0.20 -6.97
C ILE A 119 -22.73 0.04 -8.46
N ASP A 120 -22.61 1.12 -9.21
CA ASP A 120 -22.74 1.08 -10.66
C ASP A 120 -21.50 0.44 -11.29
N THR A 121 -21.71 -0.66 -12.00
CA THR A 121 -20.66 -1.46 -12.65
C THR A 121 -20.74 -1.39 -14.18
N LYS A 122 -21.73 -0.70 -14.74
CA LYS A 122 -22.12 -0.80 -16.15
C LYS A 122 -21.01 -0.43 -17.13
N ASP A 123 -20.26 0.63 -16.83
CA ASP A 123 -19.29 1.22 -17.74
C ASP A 123 -17.85 0.72 -17.51
N TYR A 124 -17.66 -0.25 -16.59
CA TYR A 124 -16.35 -0.80 -16.28
C TYR A 124 -16.01 -2.03 -17.14
N PRO A 125 -14.75 -2.18 -17.58
CA PRO A 125 -14.30 -3.42 -18.19
C PRO A 125 -14.49 -4.60 -17.24
N ARG A 126 -14.92 -5.76 -17.77
CA ARG A 126 -15.16 -6.97 -16.96
C ARG A 126 -13.98 -7.35 -16.06
N TYR A 127 -12.75 -7.18 -16.55
CA TYR A 127 -11.55 -7.45 -15.76
C TYR A 127 -11.43 -6.55 -14.52
N TYR A 128 -11.85 -5.28 -14.62
CA TYR A 128 -11.81 -4.33 -13.50
C TYR A 128 -12.86 -4.66 -12.42
N LEU A 129 -13.93 -5.37 -12.81
CA LEU A 129 -14.99 -5.85 -11.91
C LEU A 129 -14.63 -7.16 -11.20
N GLN A 130 -13.40 -7.64 -11.32
CA GLN A 130 -12.93 -8.75 -10.52
C GLN A 130 -12.59 -8.26 -9.10
N ASN A 131 -13.20 -8.85 -8.07
CA ASN A 131 -12.82 -8.63 -6.68
C ASN A 131 -11.48 -9.35 -6.40
N PHE A 132 -10.36 -8.70 -6.73
CA PHE A 132 -9.03 -9.20 -6.37
C PHE A 132 -8.93 -9.37 -4.85
N HIS A 133 -8.26 -10.45 -4.42
CA HIS A 133 -8.20 -10.86 -3.02
C HIS A 133 -9.57 -11.02 -2.32
N TYR A 134 -10.66 -11.18 -3.10
CA TYR A 134 -12.04 -11.21 -2.59
C TYR A 134 -12.45 -9.95 -1.81
N GLN A 135 -11.80 -8.81 -2.07
CA GLN A 135 -12.07 -7.52 -1.44
C GLN A 135 -13.54 -7.13 -1.63
N THR A 136 -14.22 -6.78 -0.54
CA THR A 136 -15.61 -6.30 -0.58
C THR A 136 -15.70 -5.11 -1.54
N ASP A 137 -16.65 -5.17 -2.47
CA ASP A 137 -16.92 -4.13 -3.46
C ASP A 137 -15.77 -3.80 -4.43
N GLY A 138 -14.74 -4.65 -4.49
CA GLY A 138 -13.58 -4.42 -5.36
C GLY A 138 -12.94 -3.06 -5.06
N TYR A 139 -12.76 -2.25 -6.09
CA TYR A 139 -12.15 -0.92 -5.98
C TYR A 139 -13.18 0.22 -5.85
N LEU A 140 -14.48 -0.09 -5.85
CA LEU A 140 -15.52 0.88 -6.20
C LEU A 140 -16.25 1.51 -5.01
N SER A 141 -15.95 1.10 -3.77
CA SER A 141 -16.57 1.67 -2.57
C SER A 141 -15.60 2.52 -1.74
N GLU A 142 -16.15 3.48 -0.98
CA GLU A 142 -15.35 4.31 -0.07
C GLU A 142 -14.68 3.49 1.02
N MET A 143 -15.39 2.48 1.54
CA MET A 143 -14.81 1.54 2.50
C MET A 143 -13.63 0.80 1.88
N SER A 144 -13.74 0.30 0.64
CA SER A 144 -12.63 -0.38 -0.03
C SER A 144 -11.39 0.52 -0.17
N ALA A 145 -11.59 1.80 -0.49
CA ALA A 145 -10.51 2.79 -0.60
C ALA A 145 -9.82 3.05 0.74
N ASN A 146 -10.60 3.16 1.83
CA ASN A 146 -10.08 3.37 3.18
C ASN A 146 -9.32 2.17 3.73
N LEU A 147 -9.71 0.94 3.37
CA LEU A 147 -9.04 -0.27 3.84
C LEU A 147 -7.77 -0.60 3.04
N TYR A 148 -7.70 -0.18 1.78
CA TYR A 148 -6.72 -0.66 0.80
C TYR A 148 -5.27 -0.57 1.27
N ASP A 149 -4.79 0.61 1.66
CA ASP A 149 -3.38 0.79 2.01
C ASP A 149 -2.99 -0.02 3.26
N LEU A 150 -3.90 -0.13 4.23
CA LEU A 150 -3.68 -0.94 5.42
C LEU A 150 -3.69 -2.44 5.11
N GLN A 151 -4.61 -2.91 4.26
CA GLN A 151 -4.63 -4.30 3.80
C GLN A 151 -3.34 -4.66 3.06
N VAL A 152 -2.87 -3.78 2.18
CA VAL A 152 -1.60 -3.96 1.45
C VAL A 152 -0.41 -3.96 2.40
N GLU A 153 -0.37 -3.06 3.38
CA GLU A 153 0.66 -3.06 4.43
C GLU A 153 0.69 -4.37 5.22
N LEU A 154 -0.47 -4.88 5.65
CA LEU A 154 -0.57 -6.18 6.30
C LEU A 154 -0.10 -7.31 5.38
N LEU A 155 -0.56 -7.32 4.12
CA LEU A 155 -0.20 -8.32 3.11
C LEU A 155 1.31 -8.39 2.87
N PHE A 156 2.00 -7.26 2.82
CA PHE A 156 3.45 -7.18 2.61
C PHE A 156 4.25 -7.04 3.91
N ASN A 157 3.73 -7.54 5.03
CA ASN A 157 4.44 -7.60 6.32
C ASN A 157 5.00 -6.23 6.76
N GLY A 158 4.24 -5.15 6.59
CA GLY A 158 4.65 -3.81 7.01
C GLY A 158 5.61 -3.08 6.07
N THR A 159 5.92 -3.65 4.89
CA THR A 159 6.95 -3.11 3.99
C THR A 159 6.42 -2.40 2.75
N ALA A 160 5.09 -2.29 2.59
CA ALA A 160 4.50 -1.80 1.33
C ALA A 160 4.96 -0.37 0.97
N ASP A 161 4.99 0.54 1.94
CA ASP A 161 5.49 1.89 1.71
C ASP A 161 6.99 1.92 1.38
N GLY A 162 7.79 1.07 2.02
CA GLY A 162 9.21 0.91 1.67
C GLY A 162 9.38 0.40 0.23
N MET A 163 8.53 -0.53 -0.21
CA MET A 163 8.48 -0.99 -1.60
C MET A 163 8.10 0.15 -2.56
N ARG A 164 7.05 0.92 -2.25
CA ARG A 164 6.59 2.06 -3.06
C ARG A 164 7.68 3.10 -3.24
N ARG A 165 8.41 3.44 -2.18
CA ARG A 165 9.48 4.47 -2.23
C ARG A 165 10.68 4.07 -3.10
N ARG A 166 10.85 2.80 -3.46
CA ARG A 166 11.95 2.36 -4.32
C ARG A 166 11.95 2.98 -5.72
N ILE A 167 10.79 3.46 -6.20
CA ILE A 167 10.68 4.16 -7.49
C ILE A 167 11.21 5.60 -7.44
N LEU A 168 11.35 6.21 -6.26
CA LEU A 168 11.64 7.64 -6.14
C LEU A 168 13.05 8.00 -6.59
N LYS A 169 14.03 7.14 -6.29
CA LYS A 169 15.41 7.32 -6.73
C LYS A 169 15.55 7.34 -8.25
N PRO A 170 15.13 6.29 -9.00
CA PRO A 170 15.26 6.33 -10.45
C PRO A 170 14.46 7.47 -11.08
N LEU A 171 13.32 7.88 -10.50
CA LEU A 171 12.60 9.08 -10.97
C LEU A 171 13.43 10.36 -10.77
N LYS A 172 13.98 10.59 -9.57
CA LYS A 172 14.76 11.80 -9.27
C LYS A 172 16.03 11.88 -10.11
N GLU A 173 16.76 10.77 -10.22
CA GLU A 173 18.00 10.69 -11.01
C GLU A 173 17.72 10.82 -12.51
N GLY A 174 16.69 10.11 -13.00
CA GLY A 174 16.29 10.13 -14.41
C GLY A 174 15.75 11.47 -14.89
N PHE A 175 15.20 12.30 -13.99
CA PHE A 175 14.71 13.64 -14.31
C PHE A 175 15.70 14.76 -13.95
N SER A 176 16.93 14.45 -13.52
CA SER A 176 17.92 15.45 -13.07
C SER A 176 18.13 16.60 -14.07
N GLU A 177 18.26 16.31 -15.36
CA GLU A 177 18.40 17.32 -16.42
C GLU A 177 17.14 18.17 -16.62
N LEU A 178 15.94 17.58 -16.50
CA LEU A 178 14.68 18.32 -16.58
C LEU A 178 14.48 19.22 -15.37
N LEU A 179 14.92 18.76 -14.19
CA LEU A 179 14.88 19.51 -12.95
C LEU A 179 15.85 20.71 -12.94
N SER A 180 16.95 20.65 -13.69
CA SER A 180 17.92 21.75 -13.81
C SER A 180 17.52 22.84 -14.81
N ASN A 181 16.66 22.54 -15.78
CA ASN A 181 16.39 23.40 -16.94
C ASN A 181 15.29 24.46 -16.74
N GLU A 182 14.96 24.83 -15.49
CA GLU A 182 13.86 25.75 -15.09
C GLU A 182 12.45 25.46 -15.64
N LYS A 183 12.29 24.44 -16.51
CA LYS A 183 11.01 23.97 -17.02
C LYS A 183 10.25 23.22 -15.92
N LYS A 184 8.96 23.49 -15.81
CA LYS A 184 8.08 22.78 -14.85
C LYS A 184 7.90 21.32 -15.30
N LEU A 185 8.52 20.39 -14.58
CA LEU A 185 8.32 18.95 -14.76
C LEU A 185 6.84 18.61 -14.53
N ARG A 186 6.27 17.78 -15.41
CA ARG A 186 4.91 17.24 -15.27
C ARG A 186 4.99 15.73 -15.15
N VAL A 187 4.34 15.15 -14.14
CA VAL A 187 4.34 13.69 -13.88
C VAL A 187 2.90 13.22 -13.81
N LEU A 188 2.56 12.21 -14.60
CA LEU A 188 1.27 11.52 -14.56
C LEU A 188 1.45 10.12 -13.97
N ASP A 189 0.75 9.84 -12.88
CA ASP A 189 0.64 8.52 -12.25
C ASP A 189 -0.64 7.82 -12.75
N ILE A 190 -0.47 6.72 -13.48
CA ILE A 190 -1.56 5.97 -14.12
C ILE A 190 -1.95 4.80 -13.23
N ALA A 191 -3.24 4.71 -12.89
CA ALA A 191 -3.75 3.86 -11.82
C ALA A 191 -3.11 4.24 -10.46
N CYS A 192 -3.22 5.54 -10.13
CA CYS A 192 -2.59 6.12 -8.93
C CYS A 192 -3.20 5.59 -7.61
N GLY A 193 -4.31 4.86 -7.69
CA GLY A 193 -5.02 4.30 -6.55
C GLY A 193 -5.41 5.37 -5.53
N THR A 194 -5.19 5.06 -4.26
CA THR A 194 -5.39 5.97 -3.12
C THR A 194 -4.36 7.11 -3.06
N GLY A 195 -3.50 7.28 -4.07
CA GLY A 195 -2.54 8.39 -4.16
C GLY A 195 -1.30 8.23 -3.26
N ARG A 196 -1.10 7.05 -2.64
CA ARG A 196 0.01 6.82 -1.70
C ARG A 196 1.39 7.05 -2.33
N THR A 197 1.65 6.48 -3.50
CA THR A 197 2.89 6.71 -4.25
C THR A 197 3.00 8.15 -4.71
N LEU A 198 1.89 8.75 -5.19
CA LEU A 198 1.85 10.14 -5.62
C LEU A 198 2.23 11.12 -4.50
N LYS A 199 1.83 10.85 -3.24
CA LYS A 199 2.26 11.61 -2.05
C LYS A 199 3.78 11.58 -1.89
N PHE A 200 4.42 10.42 -2.09
CA PHE A 200 5.87 10.30 -1.99
C PHE A 200 6.61 10.97 -3.16
N ILE A 201 6.06 10.89 -4.38
CA ILE A 201 6.58 11.63 -5.54
C ILE A 201 6.53 13.14 -5.25
N ARG A 202 5.43 13.65 -4.68
CA ARG A 202 5.31 15.06 -4.28
C ARG A 202 6.39 15.51 -3.31
N ALA A 203 6.69 14.68 -2.31
CA ALA A 203 7.75 14.99 -1.35
C ALA A 203 9.16 14.96 -1.98
N THR A 204 9.36 14.10 -2.99
CA THR A 204 10.65 13.93 -3.68
C THR A 204 10.89 15.00 -4.74
N LEU A 205 9.84 15.40 -5.45
CA LEU A 205 9.84 16.33 -6.59
C LEU A 205 8.92 17.53 -6.30
N PRO A 206 9.23 18.37 -5.28
CA PRO A 206 8.30 19.41 -4.79
C PRO A 206 7.97 20.51 -5.80
N LYS A 207 8.73 20.62 -6.89
CA LYS A 207 8.51 21.60 -7.98
C LYS A 207 7.76 21.02 -9.18
N ALA A 208 7.49 19.71 -9.19
CA ALA A 208 6.78 19.06 -10.29
C ALA A 208 5.26 19.31 -10.18
N SER A 209 4.59 19.55 -11.31
CA SER A 209 3.13 19.39 -11.38
C SER A 209 2.79 17.92 -11.48
N LEU A 210 1.99 17.45 -10.54
CA LEU A 210 1.61 16.05 -10.42
C LEU A 210 0.17 15.85 -10.86
N TYR A 211 -0.06 14.75 -11.55
CA TYR A 211 -1.36 14.32 -12.04
C TYR A 211 -1.54 12.85 -11.66
N GLY A 212 -2.74 12.48 -11.23
CA GLY A 212 -3.11 11.09 -10.94
C GLY A 212 -4.39 10.75 -11.71
N ILE A 213 -4.43 9.56 -12.30
CA ILE A 213 -5.64 9.02 -12.92
C ILE A 213 -5.90 7.61 -12.38
N ASP A 214 -7.16 7.34 -12.06
CA ASP A 214 -7.61 6.00 -11.67
C ASP A 214 -9.03 5.76 -12.21
N LEU A 215 -9.36 4.50 -12.49
CA LEU A 215 -10.71 4.16 -12.89
C LEU A 215 -11.68 4.23 -11.72
N SER A 216 -11.22 4.08 -10.47
CA SER A 216 -12.10 4.13 -9.30
C SER A 216 -12.30 5.55 -8.79
N PRO A 217 -13.55 6.08 -8.83
CA PRO A 217 -13.86 7.37 -8.22
C PRO A 217 -13.67 7.37 -6.70
N ALA A 218 -13.88 6.22 -6.04
CA ALA A 218 -13.67 6.08 -4.60
C ALA A 218 -12.18 6.21 -4.24
N TYR A 219 -11.30 5.62 -5.05
CA TYR A 219 -9.85 5.71 -4.86
C TYR A 219 -9.36 7.13 -5.15
N LEU A 220 -9.89 7.80 -6.18
CA LEU A 220 -9.59 9.21 -6.44
C LEU A 220 -10.06 10.14 -5.31
N ARG A 221 -11.22 9.89 -4.69
CA ARG A 221 -11.65 10.65 -3.50
C ARG A 221 -10.68 10.45 -2.34
N LYS A 222 -10.28 9.20 -2.05
CA LYS A 222 -9.29 8.91 -1.00
C LYS A 222 -7.93 9.53 -1.30
N ALA A 223 -7.50 9.52 -2.57
CA ALA A 223 -6.29 10.19 -3.02
C ALA A 223 -6.37 11.70 -2.78
N ASN A 224 -7.51 12.33 -3.06
CA ASN A 224 -7.71 13.74 -2.80
C ASN A 224 -7.60 14.07 -1.30
N GLU A 225 -8.25 13.28 -0.45
CA GLU A 225 -8.15 13.40 1.02
C GLU A 225 -6.68 13.35 1.47
N LEU A 226 -5.97 12.28 1.10
CA LEU A 226 -4.57 12.05 1.46
C LEU A 226 -3.65 13.19 0.98
N LEU A 227 -3.82 13.65 -0.25
CA LEU A 227 -2.96 14.66 -0.85
C LEU A 227 -3.27 16.06 -0.32
N SER A 228 -4.49 16.31 0.17
CA SER A 228 -4.89 17.58 0.75
C SER A 228 -4.28 17.86 2.14
N GLU A 229 -3.79 16.84 2.85
CA GLU A 229 -3.13 16.97 4.15
C GLU A 229 -1.88 17.86 4.10
N THR A 230 -1.16 17.81 2.97
CA THR A 230 0.06 18.60 2.77
C THR A 230 -0.26 19.89 2.04
N ARG A 231 0.11 21.03 2.63
CA ARG A 231 -0.06 22.36 2.01
C ARG A 231 0.79 22.51 0.74
N GLY A 232 0.29 23.23 -0.27
CA GLY A 232 0.99 23.52 -1.53
C GLY A 232 0.12 23.28 -2.76
N GLU A 233 0.73 23.28 -3.95
CA GLU A 233 0.04 22.89 -5.20
C GLU A 233 -0.41 21.43 -5.06
N LEU A 234 -1.73 21.22 -5.15
CA LEU A 234 -2.32 19.89 -5.06
C LEU A 234 -2.14 19.18 -6.40
N PRO A 235 -1.81 17.87 -6.40
CA PRO A 235 -1.89 17.07 -7.61
C PRO A 235 -3.29 17.12 -8.20
N GLN A 236 -3.37 17.19 -9.54
CA GLN A 236 -4.65 17.14 -10.23
C GLN A 236 -5.07 15.68 -10.40
N LEU A 237 -6.27 15.36 -9.94
CA LEU A 237 -6.84 14.03 -10.05
C LEU A 237 -7.89 14.02 -11.17
N ILE A 238 -7.75 13.07 -12.09
CA ILE A 238 -8.55 12.95 -13.31
C ILE A 238 -9.31 11.63 -13.28
#